data_AF-U2VJ11-F1
#
_entry.id   AF-U2VJ11-F1
#
_cell.length_a   1.000
_cell.length_b   1.000
_cell.length_c   1.000
_cell.angle_alpha   90.00
_cell.angle_beta   90.00
_cell.angle_gamma   90.00
#
_symmetry.space_group_name_H-M   'P 1'
#
loop_
_entity.id
_entity.type
_entity.pdbx_description
1 polymer ?
#
loop_
_entity_poly.entity_id
_entity_poly.type
_entity_poly.pdbx_seq_one_letter_code
_entity_poly.pdbx_strand_id
1 'polypeptide(L)'
;MSEISNETSELKTQDAIKQDSVVEEISESAGSSTSEESFSSQAEIIRQWISLIKGSCDVRVGSAAIVSMGDVMRGSVTTTRRSLLLVEEGSPAELVEETRRELTDAGFVVARYDLPTNTKRSIASVNLLVEALAQACITSDDLICAVGSSTLMSLAAYVSTNWCGATELCCVPCNLFAAISGLITPLGLDVAGKEELIRFAGKAKHAFIDFDFLTADLSCESAMHMRALMVQSALADSERSFSTLWDRADDIVTGDLPTLSLQIVDTLKSRGNLVAATSAAVRQSVDHGSIFVRALKTLLPANVPESTLLAESMRFASRLAAAQSDFAIDDLLAVDELLEKLELPLLQATVDPDQMIAALKAISFERSSRFLLGLPRSLGRVRLANVDEDLLKEHVSAWCAVHRVEE
;
A
#
# COMPACT_ATOMS: atom_id res chain seq x y z
N MET A 1 13.12 -72.50 -2.95
CA MET A 1 14.28 -72.79 -2.09
C MET A 1 14.09 -71.95 -0.85
N SER A 2 13.37 -72.48 0.15
CA SER A 2 13.91 -73.19 1.33
C SER A 2 14.54 -72.19 2.30
N GLU A 3 14.27 -72.11 3.60
CA GLU A 3 13.39 -72.79 4.56
C GLU A 3 13.75 -72.17 5.94
N ILE A 4 12.84 -72.23 6.94
CA ILE A 4 13.12 -72.34 8.41
C ILE A 4 13.68 -71.06 9.10
N SER A 5 12.97 -70.35 9.99
CA SER A 5 12.40 -70.65 11.33
C SER A 5 13.40 -70.61 12.51
N ASN A 6 12.87 -70.14 13.65
CA ASN A 6 13.36 -70.13 15.05
C ASN A 6 14.31 -69.00 15.50
N GLU A 7 14.41 -68.66 16.78
CA GLU A 7 13.51 -68.50 17.95
C GLU A 7 14.43 -68.00 19.08
N THR A 8 14.02 -66.97 19.83
CA THR A 8 14.31 -66.70 21.27
C THR A 8 15.73 -66.60 21.89
N SER A 9 15.78 -65.78 22.97
CA SER A 9 16.69 -65.80 24.14
C SER A 9 18.08 -65.16 23.95
N GLU A 10 18.69 -64.38 24.86
CA GLU A 10 18.35 -63.71 26.13
C GLU A 10 19.64 -62.96 26.58
N LEU A 11 19.51 -62.00 27.50
CA LEU A 11 20.49 -61.63 28.55
C LEU A 11 21.68 -60.64 28.34
N LYS A 12 21.74 -59.70 29.31
CA LYS A 12 22.88 -58.94 29.92
C LYS A 12 23.18 -57.55 29.30
N THR A 13 23.34 -56.42 30.02
CA THR A 13 23.68 -56.14 31.45
C THR A 13 23.26 -54.69 31.80
N GLN A 14 22.44 -54.47 32.83
CA GLN A 14 22.66 -53.68 34.06
C GLN A 14 23.89 -52.75 34.15
N ASP A 15 23.64 -51.49 34.53
CA ASP A 15 24.21 -50.74 35.67
C ASP A 15 23.72 -49.27 35.59
N ALA A 16 23.42 -48.51 36.64
CA ALA A 16 23.17 -48.73 38.06
C ALA A 16 22.47 -47.45 38.58
N ILE A 17 21.54 -47.64 39.51
CA ILE A 17 20.75 -46.62 40.21
C ILE A 17 21.53 -46.10 41.42
N LYS A 18 21.38 -44.81 41.76
CA LYS A 18 21.43 -44.33 43.14
C LYS A 18 20.22 -43.43 43.44
N GLN A 19 19.31 -43.97 44.24
CA GLN A 19 18.32 -43.27 45.06
C GLN A 19 19.03 -42.67 46.30
N ASP A 20 18.57 -41.54 46.83
CA ASP A 20 17.57 -41.59 47.92
C ASP A 20 17.11 -40.21 48.43
N SER A 21 15.87 -40.24 48.94
CA SER A 21 15.21 -39.36 49.94
C SER A 21 14.50 -38.08 49.49
N VAL A 22 13.36 -37.64 50.05
CA VAL A 22 12.27 -38.19 50.92
C VAL A 22 11.15 -37.10 50.90
N VAL A 23 9.91 -37.54 50.65
CA VAL A 23 8.57 -37.11 51.17
C VAL A 23 8.20 -35.62 51.40
N GLU A 24 7.13 -35.23 50.67
CA GLU A 24 5.98 -34.32 50.91
C GLU A 24 6.11 -32.99 51.67
N GLU A 25 5.68 -31.89 51.01
CA GLU A 25 4.58 -31.06 51.53
C GLU A 25 3.91 -30.24 50.41
N ILE A 26 2.58 -30.14 50.50
CA ILE A 26 1.66 -29.53 49.55
C ILE A 26 1.67 -28.01 49.71
N SER A 27 1.83 -27.27 48.60
CA SER A 27 1.29 -25.92 48.49
C SER A 27 0.68 -25.71 47.10
N GLU A 28 -0.63 -25.52 47.07
CA GLU A 28 -1.34 -24.97 45.92
C GLU A 28 -0.80 -23.56 45.64
N SER A 29 -0.29 -23.34 44.44
CA SER A 29 -0.28 -22.01 43.85
C SER A 29 -0.87 -22.09 42.45
N ALA A 30 -2.06 -21.51 42.33
CA ALA A 30 -2.62 -21.13 41.05
C ALA A 30 -1.68 -20.09 40.42
N GLY A 31 -1.13 -20.45 39.26
CA GLY A 31 -0.32 -19.57 38.42
C GLY A 31 -0.55 -19.99 36.98
N SER A 32 -1.69 -19.57 36.43
CA SER A 32 -1.94 -19.57 35.00
C SER A 32 -0.85 -18.73 34.33
N SER A 33 0.17 -19.39 33.77
CA SER A 33 1.09 -18.75 32.84
C SER A 33 0.37 -18.58 31.51
N THR A 34 -0.43 -17.53 31.40
CA THR A 34 -0.66 -16.89 30.10
C THR A 34 0.69 -16.34 29.68
N SER A 35 1.34 -17.04 28.75
CA SER A 35 2.43 -16.48 27.95
C SER A 35 1.84 -15.29 27.20
N GLU A 36 2.05 -14.09 27.73
CA GLU A 36 1.98 -12.87 26.94
C GLU A 36 2.99 -13.05 25.80
N GLU A 37 2.49 -13.33 24.60
CA GLU A 37 3.29 -13.24 23.39
C GLU A 37 3.78 -11.80 23.29
N SER A 38 5.05 -11.61 23.59
CA SER A 38 5.72 -10.33 23.40
C SER A 38 5.80 -10.08 21.89
N PHE A 39 4.91 -9.24 21.37
CA PHE A 39 5.04 -8.73 20.01
C PHE A 39 6.44 -8.08 19.86
N SER A 40 7.17 -8.46 18.81
CA SER A 40 8.47 -7.85 18.53
C SER A 40 8.25 -6.40 18.12
N SER A 41 8.73 -5.46 18.94
CA SER A 41 8.64 -4.02 18.66
C SER A 41 9.57 -3.54 17.53
N GLN A 42 10.34 -4.44 16.91
CA GLN A 42 11.22 -4.15 15.79
C GLN A 42 10.98 -5.13 14.65
N ALA A 43 10.94 -4.60 13.42
CA ALA A 43 10.88 -5.40 12.21
C ALA A 43 12.24 -5.46 11.52
N GLU A 44 12.67 -6.66 11.13
CA GLU A 44 13.86 -6.84 10.30
C GLU A 44 13.71 -6.12 8.95
N ILE A 45 14.81 -5.62 8.40
CA ILE A 45 14.80 -4.95 7.11
C ILE A 45 14.60 -5.97 5.99
N ILE A 46 13.44 -5.91 5.35
CA ILE A 46 13.12 -6.66 4.13
C ILE A 46 13.56 -5.84 2.93
N ARG A 47 14.50 -6.38 2.15
CA ARG A 47 14.89 -5.82 0.86
C ARG A 47 14.20 -6.56 -0.28
N GLN A 48 13.53 -5.81 -1.16
CA GLN A 48 12.81 -6.39 -2.29
C GLN A 48 12.88 -5.51 -3.54
N TRP A 49 13.15 -6.15 -4.68
CA TRP A 49 12.96 -5.54 -5.99
C TRP A 49 11.50 -5.64 -6.41
N ILE A 50 10.89 -4.50 -6.72
CA ILE A 50 9.49 -4.37 -7.15
C ILE A 50 9.46 -3.91 -8.62
N SER A 51 8.66 -4.57 -9.43
CA SER A 51 8.51 -4.23 -10.86
C SER A 51 7.92 -2.83 -11.07
N LEU A 52 8.47 -2.09 -12.02
CA LEU A 52 7.88 -0.86 -12.58
C LEU A 52 7.51 -1.11 -14.04
N ILE A 53 6.76 -0.19 -14.66
CA ILE A 53 6.50 -0.25 -16.12
C ILE A 53 7.82 -0.29 -16.92
N LYS A 54 8.84 0.41 -16.43
CA LYS A 54 10.20 0.37 -16.98
C LYS A 54 11.21 0.22 -15.83
N GLY A 55 11.77 -0.97 -15.69
CA GLY A 55 12.77 -1.28 -14.66
C GLY A 55 12.14 -1.75 -13.36
N SER A 56 12.80 -1.46 -12.24
CA SER A 56 12.40 -1.90 -10.91
C SER A 56 12.79 -0.89 -9.84
N CYS A 57 12.08 -0.92 -8.72
CA CYS A 57 12.39 -0.20 -7.49
C CYS A 57 12.99 -1.17 -6.46
N ASP A 58 14.17 -0.87 -5.92
CA ASP A 58 14.77 -1.54 -4.77
C ASP A 58 14.18 -0.93 -3.49
N VAL A 59 13.18 -1.59 -2.92
CA VAL A 59 12.48 -1.16 -1.72
C VAL A 59 13.10 -1.84 -0.50
N ARG A 60 13.34 -1.05 0.55
CA ARG A 60 13.70 -1.54 1.89
C ARG A 60 12.61 -1.16 2.87
N VAL A 61 12.13 -2.14 3.63
CA VAL A 61 11.00 -1.98 4.57
C VAL A 61 11.38 -2.60 5.90
N GLY A 62 11.26 -1.88 7.01
CA GLY A 62 11.60 -2.38 8.34
C GLY A 62 11.94 -1.27 9.32
N SER A 63 12.34 -1.63 10.53
CA SER A 63 12.93 -0.69 11.49
C SER A 63 14.34 -0.30 11.06
N ALA A 64 14.69 0.98 11.24
CA ALA A 64 15.96 1.56 10.81
C ALA A 64 16.28 1.34 9.32
N ALA A 65 15.26 1.18 8.47
CA ALA A 65 15.45 0.94 7.05
C ALA A 65 16.25 2.04 6.34
N ILE A 66 16.24 3.27 6.87
CA ILE A 66 17.00 4.39 6.32
C ILE A 66 18.49 4.32 6.63
N VAL A 67 18.88 3.63 7.70
CA VAL A 67 20.28 3.47 8.10
C VAL A 67 20.94 2.59 7.04
N SER A 68 21.94 3.11 6.32
CA SER A 68 22.57 2.58 5.08
C SER A 68 22.05 3.14 3.76
N MET A 69 21.05 4.03 3.76
CA MET A 69 20.59 4.71 2.55
C MET A 69 21.76 5.38 1.83
N GLY A 70 22.68 6.01 2.56
CA GLY A 70 23.83 6.69 1.99
C GLY A 70 24.68 5.78 1.09
N ASP A 71 25.02 4.59 1.55
CA ASP A 71 25.85 3.64 0.80
C ASP A 71 25.16 3.10 -0.45
N VAL A 72 23.85 2.84 -0.35
CA VAL A 72 23.03 2.43 -1.50
C VAL A 72 23.03 3.54 -2.55
N MET A 73 22.77 4.79 -2.12
CA MET A 73 22.68 5.92 -3.04
C MET A 73 24.03 6.28 -3.66
N ARG A 74 25.14 6.11 -2.92
CA ARG A 74 26.49 6.29 -3.45
C ARG A 74 26.76 5.40 -4.67
N GLY A 75 26.26 4.17 -4.64
CA GLY A 75 26.40 3.22 -5.76
C GLY A 75 25.42 3.46 -6.93
N SER A 76 24.38 4.25 -6.73
CA SER A 76 23.34 4.52 -7.74
C SER A 76 23.72 5.59 -8.76
N VAL A 77 24.72 6.43 -8.44
CA VAL A 77 25.20 7.55 -9.29
C VAL A 77 26.67 7.33 -9.69
N THR A 78 27.05 7.75 -10.90
CA THR A 78 28.35 7.41 -11.52
C THR A 78 29.53 8.19 -10.96
N THR A 79 29.35 9.49 -10.72
CA THR A 79 30.34 10.39 -10.13
C THR A 79 29.54 11.44 -9.36
N THR A 80 29.70 11.49 -8.02
CA THR A 80 28.91 12.37 -7.15
C THR A 80 28.94 13.82 -7.63
N ARG A 81 27.87 14.57 -7.28
CA ARG A 81 28.08 15.71 -6.38
C ARG A 81 26.83 16.24 -5.70
N ARG A 82 25.64 16.30 -6.32
CA ARG A 82 24.51 17.01 -5.72
C ARG A 82 23.31 16.12 -5.48
N SER A 83 22.61 16.41 -4.38
CA SER A 83 21.28 15.90 -4.13
C SER A 83 20.37 17.08 -3.82
N LEU A 84 19.18 17.12 -4.43
CA LEU A 84 18.10 17.98 -3.94
C LEU A 84 17.19 17.14 -3.04
N LEU A 85 17.22 17.45 -1.75
CA LEU A 85 16.30 16.92 -0.75
C LEU A 85 15.02 17.76 -0.77
N LEU A 86 13.98 17.20 -1.37
CA LEU A 86 12.63 17.74 -1.35
C LEU A 86 11.94 17.28 -0.06
N VAL A 87 11.37 18.23 0.68
CA VAL A 87 10.70 17.97 1.95
C VAL A 87 9.29 18.53 1.92
N GLU A 88 8.31 17.71 2.26
CA GLU A 88 6.93 18.18 2.42
C GLU A 88 6.68 18.62 3.86
N GLU A 89 5.90 19.70 4.03
CA GLU A 89 5.45 20.13 5.34
C GLU A 89 4.70 19.00 6.08
N GLY A 90 4.97 18.86 7.38
CA GLY A 90 4.42 17.78 8.20
C GLY A 90 5.25 16.50 8.19
N SER A 91 6.29 16.40 7.36
CA SER A 91 7.25 15.28 7.45
C SER A 91 7.98 15.30 8.79
N PRO A 92 8.21 14.14 9.44
CA PRO A 92 8.94 14.07 10.71
C PRO A 92 10.33 14.71 10.58
N ALA A 93 10.63 15.68 11.44
CA ALA A 93 11.90 16.42 11.38
C ALA A 93 13.12 15.50 11.55
N GLU A 94 13.00 14.48 12.40
CA GLU A 94 14.04 13.47 12.62
C GLU A 94 14.30 12.63 11.37
N LEU A 95 13.24 12.18 10.68
CA LEU A 95 13.37 11.46 9.40
C LEU A 95 14.08 12.30 8.34
N VAL A 96 13.71 13.58 8.22
CA VAL A 96 14.31 14.51 7.26
C VAL A 96 15.79 14.72 7.56
N GLU A 97 16.15 14.93 8.82
CA GLU A 97 17.54 15.12 9.21
C GLU A 97 18.37 13.83 9.07
N GLU A 98 17.81 12.67 9.38
CA GLU A 98 18.49 11.40 9.19
C GLU A 98 18.73 11.12 7.70
N THR A 99 17.72 11.35 6.85
CA THR A 99 17.88 11.29 5.38
C THR A 99 19.01 12.22 4.90
N ARG A 100 19.05 13.44 5.41
CA ARG A 100 20.10 14.42 5.03
C ARG A 100 21.48 13.96 5.49
N ARG A 101 21.60 13.39 6.69
CA ARG A 101 22.86 12.86 7.24
C ARG A 101 23.38 11.70 6.40
N GLU A 102 22.56 10.68 6.15
CA GLU A 102 22.91 9.53 5.31
C GLU A 102 23.45 9.95 3.94
N LEU A 103 22.79 10.91 3.29
CA LEU A 103 23.26 11.46 2.02
C LEU A 103 24.56 12.27 2.16
N THR A 104 24.72 13.05 3.22
CA THR A 104 25.93 13.85 3.45
C THR A 104 27.14 12.95 3.71
N ASP A 105 26.98 11.90 4.52
CA ASP A 105 28.01 10.92 4.85
C ASP A 105 28.35 10.04 3.62
N ALA A 106 27.39 9.89 2.71
CA ALA A 106 27.61 9.36 1.37
C ALA A 106 28.37 10.27 0.42
N GLY A 107 28.71 11.49 0.84
CA GLY A 107 29.48 12.47 0.07
C GLY A 107 28.66 13.30 -0.91
N PHE A 108 27.32 13.32 -0.78
CA PHE A 108 26.48 14.23 -1.54
C PHE A 108 26.53 15.64 -0.94
N VAL A 109 26.58 16.66 -1.80
CA VAL A 109 26.26 18.04 -1.44
C VAL A 109 24.74 18.18 -1.49
N VAL A 110 24.11 18.17 -0.31
CA VAL A 110 22.65 18.16 -0.19
C VAL A 110 22.12 19.59 -0.11
N ALA A 111 21.40 20.01 -1.14
CA ALA A 111 20.52 21.18 -1.08
C ALA A 111 19.15 20.75 -0.56
N ARG A 112 18.49 21.58 0.25
CA ARG A 112 17.13 21.33 0.76
C ARG A 112 16.15 22.29 0.10
N TYR A 113 14.99 21.78 -0.27
CA TYR A 113 13.83 22.58 -0.69
C TYR A 113 12.59 22.08 0.04
N ASP A 114 12.03 22.95 0.88
CA ASP A 114 10.77 22.72 1.57
C ASP A 114 9.61 23.15 0.67
N LEU A 115 8.67 22.24 0.42
CA LEU A 115 7.49 22.51 -0.37
C LEU A 115 6.60 23.52 0.37
N PRO A 116 5.96 24.46 -0.35
CA PRO A 116 4.96 25.33 0.26
C PRO A 116 3.81 24.53 0.89
N THR A 117 3.24 25.08 1.96
CA THR A 117 2.04 24.57 2.62
C THR A 117 0.91 24.36 1.60
N ASN A 118 0.13 23.30 1.78
CA ASN A 118 -0.99 22.96 0.91
C ASN A 118 -0.62 22.77 -0.57
N THR A 119 0.63 22.33 -0.85
CA THR A 119 1.03 21.95 -2.20
C THR A 119 0.09 20.88 -2.74
N LYS A 120 -0.44 21.11 -3.95
CA LYS A 120 -1.32 20.16 -4.65
C LYS A 120 -0.56 19.41 -5.74
N ARG A 121 -1.07 18.27 -6.19
CA ARG A 121 -0.54 17.56 -7.36
C ARG A 121 -0.95 18.31 -8.63
N SER A 122 -0.24 19.38 -9.00
CA SER A 122 -0.63 20.25 -10.12
C SER A 122 0.58 20.66 -10.97
N ILE A 123 0.33 21.12 -12.20
CA ILE A 123 1.39 21.68 -13.06
C ILE A 123 2.06 22.91 -12.43
N ALA A 124 1.32 23.71 -11.65
CA ALA A 124 1.91 24.83 -10.93
C ALA A 124 2.94 24.36 -9.90
N SER A 125 2.64 23.30 -9.15
CA SER A 125 3.57 22.70 -8.19
C SER A 125 4.76 22.03 -8.88
N VAL A 126 4.55 21.42 -10.05
CA VAL A 126 5.63 20.91 -10.90
C VAL A 126 6.60 22.03 -11.28
N ASN A 127 6.09 23.22 -11.67
CA ASN A 127 6.95 24.35 -12.01
C ASN A 127 7.83 24.78 -10.83
N LEU A 128 7.28 24.81 -9.61
CA LEU A 128 8.05 25.12 -8.40
C LEU A 128 9.23 24.15 -8.20
N LEU A 129 8.99 22.85 -8.37
CA LEU A 129 10.05 21.85 -8.22
C LEU A 129 11.10 21.94 -9.33
N VAL A 130 10.69 22.22 -10.57
CA VAL A 130 11.61 22.42 -11.69
C VAL A 130 12.48 23.66 -11.47
N GLU A 131 11.93 24.75 -10.94
CA GLU A 131 12.70 25.93 -10.54
C GLU A 131 13.69 25.60 -9.41
N ALA A 132 13.28 24.82 -8.41
CA ALA A 132 14.16 24.38 -7.33
C ALA A 132 15.32 23.50 -7.84
N LEU A 133 15.04 22.57 -8.76
CA LEU A 133 16.06 21.74 -9.42
C LEU A 133 17.07 22.61 -10.19
N ALA A 134 16.58 23.60 -10.94
CA ALA A 134 17.41 24.53 -11.68
C ALA A 134 18.30 25.38 -10.76
N GLN A 135 17.74 25.92 -9.67
CA GLN A 135 18.48 26.72 -8.67
C GLN A 135 19.55 25.89 -7.96
N ALA A 136 19.24 24.65 -7.61
CA ALA A 136 20.20 23.70 -7.05
C ALA A 136 21.19 23.13 -8.10
N CYS A 137 21.04 23.51 -9.37
CA CYS A 137 21.86 23.07 -10.50
C CYS A 137 21.91 21.54 -10.65
N ILE A 138 20.79 20.86 -10.38
CA ILE A 138 20.68 19.41 -10.51
C ILE A 138 20.76 18.99 -11.98
N THR A 139 21.50 17.93 -12.26
CA THR A 139 21.71 17.36 -13.60
C THR A 139 21.14 15.94 -13.72
N SER A 140 21.34 15.27 -14.86
CA SER A 140 20.95 13.85 -15.03
C SER A 140 21.77 12.87 -14.17
N ASP A 141 22.98 13.28 -13.75
CA ASP A 141 23.90 12.44 -12.95
C ASP A 141 23.75 12.65 -11.44
N ASP A 142 22.90 13.60 -11.04
CA ASP A 142 22.63 13.96 -9.65
C ASP A 142 21.41 13.21 -9.09
N LEU A 143 21.11 13.41 -7.80
CA LEU A 143 20.01 12.75 -7.10
C LEU A 143 18.86 13.72 -6.77
N ILE A 144 17.63 13.25 -6.96
CA ILE A 144 16.43 13.82 -6.33
C ILE A 144 16.04 12.87 -5.19
N CYS A 145 15.96 13.39 -3.98
CA CYS A 145 15.50 12.66 -2.82
C CYS A 145 14.22 13.30 -2.27
N ALA A 146 13.13 12.55 -2.17
CA ALA A 146 11.84 13.07 -1.73
C ALA A 146 11.42 12.43 -0.40
N VAL A 147 11.31 13.26 0.65
CA VAL A 147 10.80 12.87 1.98
C VAL A 147 9.43 13.50 2.19
N GLY A 148 8.37 12.70 2.19
CA GLY A 148 7.01 13.22 2.33
C GLY A 148 5.91 12.24 2.00
N SER A 149 4.71 12.77 1.79
CA SER A 149 3.50 12.01 1.47
C SER A 149 3.47 11.60 0.00
N SER A 150 2.40 10.89 -0.39
CA SER A 150 2.15 10.53 -1.77
C SER A 150 2.04 11.74 -2.70
N THR A 151 1.69 12.94 -2.20
CA THR A 151 1.66 14.18 -3.00
C THR A 151 3.06 14.57 -3.47
N LEU A 152 4.01 14.74 -2.55
CA LEU A 152 5.38 15.05 -2.91
C LEU A 152 6.00 13.94 -3.75
N MET A 153 5.81 12.67 -3.39
CA MET A 153 6.38 11.57 -4.17
C MET A 153 5.88 11.52 -5.61
N SER A 154 4.58 11.79 -5.82
CA SER A 154 4.00 11.85 -7.15
C SER A 154 4.58 13.01 -7.97
N LEU A 155 4.73 14.19 -7.36
CA LEU A 155 5.39 15.33 -8.00
C LEU A 155 6.86 15.02 -8.31
N ALA A 156 7.59 14.40 -7.39
CA ALA A 156 8.98 13.99 -7.54
C ALA A 156 9.16 12.95 -8.67
N ALA A 157 8.25 11.97 -8.78
CA ALA A 157 8.22 10.99 -9.86
C ALA A 157 7.96 11.67 -11.22
N TYR A 158 7.05 12.64 -11.28
CA TYR A 158 6.80 13.41 -12.49
C TYR A 158 8.04 14.22 -12.91
N VAL A 159 8.62 15.02 -12.01
CA VAL A 159 9.76 15.88 -12.36
C VAL A 159 11.01 15.07 -12.66
N SER A 160 11.31 14.01 -11.91
CA SER A 160 12.50 13.17 -12.15
C SER A 160 12.44 12.44 -13.49
N THR A 161 11.24 12.10 -13.97
CA THR A 161 11.05 11.50 -15.29
C THR A 161 11.40 12.46 -16.43
N ASN A 162 11.21 13.77 -16.23
CA ASN A 162 11.32 14.77 -17.29
C ASN A 162 12.60 15.62 -17.18
N TRP A 163 13.12 15.84 -15.98
CA TRP A 163 14.30 16.66 -15.74
C TRP A 163 15.54 16.03 -16.37
N CYS A 164 16.27 16.81 -17.17
CA CYS A 164 17.44 16.36 -17.93
C CYS A 164 17.25 15.04 -18.73
N GLY A 165 16.02 14.72 -19.15
CA GLY A 165 15.68 13.47 -19.87
C GLY A 165 15.53 12.23 -18.98
N ALA A 166 16.04 12.28 -17.75
CA ALA A 166 15.69 11.50 -16.56
C ALA A 166 16.78 11.74 -15.51
N THR A 167 16.38 11.97 -14.27
CA THR A 167 17.30 12.06 -13.12
C THR A 167 16.94 10.99 -12.09
N GLU A 168 17.93 10.51 -11.34
CA GLU A 168 17.73 9.47 -10.32
C GLU A 168 16.78 9.95 -9.21
N LEU A 169 15.89 9.06 -8.77
CA LEU A 169 14.90 9.36 -7.74
C LEU A 169 14.94 8.33 -6.61
N CYS A 170 15.09 8.84 -5.39
CA CYS A 170 14.90 8.12 -4.15
C CYS A 170 13.70 8.68 -3.38
N CYS A 171 12.87 7.79 -2.83
CA CYS A 171 11.67 8.15 -2.08
C CYS A 171 11.71 7.63 -0.64
N VAL A 172 11.34 8.48 0.32
CA VAL A 172 11.27 8.16 1.74
C VAL A 172 9.88 8.58 2.26
N PRO A 173 8.92 7.65 2.41
CA PRO A 173 7.56 7.97 2.81
C PRO A 173 7.50 8.39 4.27
N CYS A 174 6.72 9.45 4.54
CA CYS A 174 6.49 9.93 5.91
C CYS A 174 5.19 9.39 6.53
N ASN A 175 4.39 8.64 5.79
CA ASN A 175 3.16 8.03 6.28
C ASN A 175 2.86 6.69 5.57
N LEU A 176 2.01 5.88 6.18
CA LEU A 176 1.70 4.51 5.73
C LEU A 176 1.01 4.47 4.36
N PHE A 177 0.26 5.51 4.00
CA PHE A 177 -0.38 5.60 2.69
C PHE A 177 0.64 5.85 1.58
N ALA A 178 1.60 6.75 1.83
CA ALA A 178 2.70 7.06 0.91
C ALA A 178 3.63 5.85 0.71
N ALA A 179 3.77 5.00 1.74
CA ALA A 179 4.54 3.76 1.68
C ALA A 179 4.04 2.78 0.60
N ILE A 180 2.79 2.89 0.16
CA ILE A 180 2.22 2.07 -0.93
C ILE A 180 1.96 2.92 -2.18
N SER A 181 1.16 3.98 -2.04
CA SER A 181 0.68 4.77 -3.18
C SER A 181 1.75 5.64 -3.82
N GLY A 182 2.67 6.21 -3.04
CA GLY A 182 3.64 7.20 -3.53
C GLY A 182 4.77 6.63 -4.38
N LEU A 183 4.97 5.31 -4.35
CA LEU A 183 6.15 4.66 -4.93
C LEU A 183 5.87 4.07 -6.32
N ILE A 184 5.15 2.95 -6.35
CA ILE A 184 4.96 2.12 -7.55
C ILE A 184 3.84 2.67 -8.43
N THR A 185 2.81 3.23 -7.81
CA THR A 185 1.60 3.75 -8.45
C THR A 185 1.35 5.20 -8.04
N PRO A 186 2.29 6.13 -8.35
CA PRO A 186 2.14 7.53 -7.96
C PRO A 186 0.82 8.09 -8.49
N LEU A 187 0.24 8.99 -7.71
CA LEU A 187 -1.01 9.67 -8.06
C LEU A 187 -0.78 10.62 -9.23
N GLY A 188 -1.77 10.75 -10.10
CA GLY A 188 -1.70 11.70 -11.22
C GLY A 188 -1.73 13.17 -10.79
N LEU A 189 -1.46 14.06 -11.74
CA LEU A 189 -1.66 15.50 -11.55
C LEU A 189 -3.11 15.89 -11.87
N ASP A 190 -3.62 16.79 -11.04
CA ASP A 190 -4.93 17.40 -11.16
C ASP A 190 -4.88 18.54 -12.17
N VAL A 191 -5.92 18.65 -13.00
CA VAL A 191 -6.03 19.67 -14.05
C VAL A 191 -7.43 20.25 -14.04
N ALA A 192 -7.54 21.59 -13.98
CA ALA A 192 -8.81 22.31 -14.01
C ALA A 192 -9.85 21.79 -13.00
N GLY A 193 -9.40 21.48 -11.78
CA GLY A 193 -10.26 20.95 -10.71
C GLY A 193 -10.59 19.45 -10.81
N LYS A 194 -10.05 18.75 -11.82
CA LYS A 194 -10.27 17.32 -12.03
C LYS A 194 -9.06 16.52 -11.58
N GLU A 195 -9.28 15.54 -10.71
CA GLU A 195 -8.20 14.81 -10.05
C GLU A 195 -7.48 13.84 -10.99
N GLU A 196 -6.15 13.82 -10.96
CA GLU A 196 -5.33 12.80 -11.63
C GLU A 196 -5.59 12.59 -13.14
N LEU A 197 -5.87 13.65 -13.90
CA LEU A 197 -6.01 13.55 -15.36
C LEU A 197 -4.68 13.33 -16.08
N ILE A 198 -3.57 13.84 -15.54
CA ILE A 198 -2.23 13.59 -16.08
C ILE A 198 -1.61 12.43 -15.30
N ARG A 199 -1.58 11.25 -15.91
CA ARG A 199 -1.08 10.01 -15.31
C ARG A 199 0.31 9.66 -15.86
N PHE A 200 1.15 9.09 -15.01
CA PHE A 200 2.52 8.70 -15.31
C PHE A 200 2.91 7.47 -14.50
N ALA A 201 4.03 6.84 -14.86
CA ALA A 201 4.52 5.64 -14.20
C ALA A 201 5.36 5.99 -12.95
N GLY A 202 5.41 5.07 -11.98
CA GLY A 202 6.42 5.10 -10.93
C GLY A 202 7.84 5.08 -11.51
N LYS A 203 8.73 5.88 -10.93
CA LYS A 203 10.09 6.11 -11.42
C LYS A 203 11.20 5.88 -10.38
N ALA A 204 10.88 5.96 -9.10
CA ALA A 204 11.86 5.81 -8.03
C ALA A 204 12.58 4.46 -8.13
N LYS A 205 13.91 4.45 -8.24
CA LYS A 205 14.69 3.21 -8.23
C LYS A 205 14.98 2.73 -6.82
N HIS A 206 14.89 3.61 -5.84
CA HIS A 206 15.13 3.29 -4.43
C HIS A 206 14.00 3.87 -3.57
N ALA A 207 13.54 3.07 -2.61
CA ALA A 207 12.61 3.54 -1.58
C ALA A 207 12.95 2.94 -0.21
N PHE A 208 12.84 3.76 0.83
CA PHE A 208 13.20 3.39 2.20
C PHE A 208 12.01 3.65 3.12
N ILE A 209 11.31 2.58 3.51
CA ILE A 209 10.10 2.60 4.34
C ILE A 209 10.54 2.23 5.76
N ASP A 210 10.74 3.24 6.59
CA ASP A 210 11.31 3.09 7.93
C ASP A 210 10.24 3.23 9.02
N PHE A 211 9.93 2.13 9.71
CA PHE A 211 8.89 2.13 10.74
C PHE A 211 9.25 2.92 11.99
N ASP A 212 10.53 3.26 12.20
CA ASP A 212 10.93 4.07 13.34
C ASP A 212 10.39 5.51 13.21
N PHE A 213 10.00 5.93 11.99
CA PHE A 213 9.48 7.26 11.70
C PHE A 213 8.04 7.28 11.20
N LEU A 214 7.44 6.13 10.89
CA LEU A 214 6.04 6.04 10.48
C LEU A 214 5.13 6.03 11.71
N THR A 215 3.94 6.64 11.60
CA THR A 215 3.00 6.82 12.71
C THR A 215 2.66 5.49 13.40
N ALA A 216 2.64 5.51 14.74
CA ALA A 216 2.15 4.42 15.57
C ALA A 216 0.61 4.38 15.64
N ASP A 217 -0.09 5.45 15.24
CA ASP A 217 -1.55 5.48 15.23
C ASP A 217 -2.08 4.78 13.98
N LEU A 218 -2.49 3.53 14.15
CA LEU A 218 -3.09 2.72 13.09
C LEU A 218 -4.59 3.02 12.85
N SER A 219 -5.19 3.90 13.65
CA SER A 219 -6.55 4.39 13.44
C SER A 219 -6.61 5.62 12.53
N CYS A 220 -5.46 6.26 12.28
CA CYS A 220 -5.41 7.44 11.43
C CYS A 220 -5.78 7.11 9.98
N GLU A 221 -6.26 8.12 9.24
CA GLU A 221 -6.69 7.94 7.85
C GLU A 221 -5.58 7.37 6.96
N SER A 222 -4.32 7.71 7.20
CA SER A 222 -3.21 7.14 6.42
C SER A 222 -3.06 5.62 6.61
N ALA A 223 -3.32 5.11 7.81
CA ALA A 223 -3.23 3.68 8.09
C ALA A 223 -4.45 2.95 7.51
N MET A 224 -5.66 3.51 7.70
CA MET A 224 -6.89 2.98 7.12
C MET A 224 -6.82 2.95 5.58
N HIS A 225 -6.32 4.00 4.95
CA HIS A 225 -6.18 4.05 3.50
C HIS A 225 -5.13 3.05 2.99
N MET A 226 -4.05 2.83 3.76
CA MET A 226 -3.10 1.76 3.48
C MET A 226 -3.78 0.38 3.50
N ARG A 227 -4.61 0.07 4.51
CA ARG A 227 -5.39 -1.18 4.56
C ARG A 227 -6.35 -1.33 3.37
N ALA A 228 -7.05 -0.25 3.00
CA ALA A 228 -7.93 -0.26 1.82
C ALA A 228 -7.15 -0.52 0.51
N LEU A 229 -5.94 0.02 0.36
CA LEU A 229 -5.07 -0.28 -0.77
C LEU A 229 -4.55 -1.72 -0.76
N MET A 230 -4.33 -2.34 0.40
CA MET A 230 -3.98 -3.77 0.49
C MET A 230 -5.09 -4.62 -0.11
N VAL A 231 -6.36 -4.37 0.28
CA VAL A 231 -7.52 -5.11 -0.26
C VAL A 231 -7.69 -4.85 -1.76
N GLN A 232 -7.62 -3.59 -2.20
CA GLN A 232 -7.71 -3.26 -3.62
C GLN A 232 -6.62 -3.99 -4.42
N SER A 233 -5.38 -4.01 -3.93
CA SER A 233 -4.29 -4.64 -4.65
C SER A 233 -4.45 -6.17 -4.70
N ALA A 234 -4.84 -6.79 -3.59
CA ALA A 234 -5.05 -8.22 -3.49
C ALA A 234 -6.22 -8.71 -4.38
N LEU A 235 -7.34 -7.97 -4.38
CA LEU A 235 -8.51 -8.30 -5.21
C LEU A 235 -8.20 -8.28 -6.71
N ALA A 236 -7.24 -7.45 -7.14
CA ALA A 236 -6.85 -7.31 -8.54
C ALA A 236 -5.70 -8.24 -8.99
N ASP A 237 -4.84 -8.69 -8.08
CA ASP A 237 -3.57 -9.38 -8.40
C ASP A 237 -3.68 -10.91 -8.45
N SER A 238 -4.00 -11.56 -7.33
CA SER A 238 -4.15 -13.02 -7.28
C SER A 238 -4.97 -13.50 -6.08
N GLU A 239 -5.60 -14.66 -6.19
CA GLU A 239 -6.31 -15.33 -5.07
C GLU A 239 -5.37 -15.59 -3.89
N ARG A 240 -4.10 -15.92 -4.17
CA ARG A 240 -3.07 -16.07 -3.12
C ARG A 240 -2.81 -14.76 -2.39
N SER A 241 -2.73 -13.65 -3.11
CA SER A 241 -2.52 -12.33 -2.50
C SER A 241 -3.69 -11.97 -1.57
N PHE A 242 -4.92 -12.35 -1.96
CA PHE A 242 -6.12 -12.20 -1.13
C PHE A 242 -6.09 -13.10 0.11
N SER A 243 -5.80 -14.40 -0.04
CA SER A 243 -5.74 -15.33 1.10
C SER A 243 -4.62 -14.97 2.08
N THR A 244 -3.45 -14.55 1.58
CA THR A 244 -2.35 -14.10 2.45
C THR A 244 -2.69 -12.83 3.22
N LEU A 245 -3.40 -11.87 2.60
CA LEU A 245 -3.89 -10.69 3.32
C LEU A 245 -4.93 -11.07 4.38
N TRP A 246 -5.81 -12.02 4.07
CA TRP A 246 -6.80 -12.55 5.00
C TRP A 246 -6.16 -13.16 6.25
N ASP A 247 -5.16 -14.01 6.05
CA ASP A 247 -4.45 -14.70 7.14
C ASP A 247 -3.71 -13.73 8.07
N ARG A 248 -3.30 -12.57 7.54
CA ARG A 248 -2.54 -11.53 8.27
C ARG A 248 -3.41 -10.40 8.83
N ALA A 249 -4.72 -10.40 8.57
CA ALA A 249 -5.56 -9.23 8.83
C ALA A 249 -5.53 -8.78 10.30
N ASP A 250 -5.61 -9.72 11.24
CA ASP A 250 -5.64 -9.44 12.68
C ASP A 250 -4.29 -8.85 13.17
N ASP A 251 -3.18 -9.38 12.67
CA ASP A 251 -1.82 -8.89 12.96
C ASP A 251 -1.58 -7.49 12.38
N ILE A 252 -2.10 -7.21 11.18
CA ILE A 252 -2.05 -5.88 10.55
C ILE A 252 -2.85 -4.86 11.35
N VAL A 253 -4.01 -5.25 11.87
CA VAL A 253 -4.86 -4.38 12.67
C VAL A 253 -4.21 -4.05 14.01
N THR A 254 -3.67 -5.05 14.68
CA THR A 254 -2.97 -4.90 15.97
C THR A 254 -1.61 -4.21 15.85
N GLY A 255 -1.05 -4.15 14.64
CA GLY A 255 0.18 -3.41 14.37
C GLY A 255 1.46 -4.22 14.53
N ASP A 256 1.40 -5.54 14.36
CA ASP A 256 2.58 -6.39 14.32
C ASP A 256 3.52 -5.95 13.18
N LEU A 257 4.64 -5.31 13.53
CA LEU A 257 5.54 -4.69 12.56
C LEU A 257 6.15 -5.71 11.59
N PRO A 258 6.59 -6.91 12.00
CA PRO A 258 7.05 -7.94 11.06
C PRO A 258 6.01 -8.29 10.00
N THR A 259 4.75 -8.52 10.41
CA THR A 259 3.65 -8.84 9.50
C THR A 259 3.29 -7.66 8.60
N LEU A 260 3.25 -6.45 9.16
CA LEU A 260 2.99 -5.23 8.40
C LEU A 260 4.08 -4.97 7.35
N SER A 261 5.34 -5.23 7.69
CA SER A 261 6.49 -5.14 6.76
C SER A 261 6.31 -6.07 5.57
N LEU A 262 6.00 -7.35 5.85
CA LEU A 262 5.74 -8.36 4.82
C LEU A 262 4.55 -7.96 3.95
N GLN A 263 3.47 -7.48 4.56
CA GLN A 263 2.26 -7.12 3.82
C GLN A 263 2.46 -5.88 2.94
N ILE A 264 3.21 -4.86 3.40
CA ILE A 264 3.57 -3.72 2.57
C ILE A 264 4.39 -4.19 1.36
N VAL A 265 5.38 -5.06 1.55
CA VAL A 265 6.18 -5.61 0.46
C VAL A 265 5.31 -6.40 -0.54
N ASP A 266 4.43 -7.27 -0.06
CA ASP A 266 3.55 -8.06 -0.92
C ASP A 266 2.52 -7.20 -1.66
N THR A 267 2.05 -6.12 -1.03
CA THR A 267 1.17 -5.14 -1.68
C THR A 267 1.91 -4.37 -2.77
N LEU A 268 3.15 -3.93 -2.51
CA LEU A 268 3.99 -3.29 -3.52
C LEU A 268 4.28 -4.23 -4.69
N LYS A 269 4.55 -5.53 -4.43
CA LYS A 269 4.71 -6.55 -5.48
C LYS A 269 3.45 -6.69 -6.32
N SER A 270 2.29 -6.80 -5.68
CA SER A 270 1.00 -6.92 -6.35
C SER A 270 0.77 -5.73 -7.29
N ARG A 271 0.93 -4.51 -6.78
CA ARG A 271 0.80 -3.28 -7.59
C ARG A 271 1.84 -3.21 -8.70
N GLY A 272 3.08 -3.61 -8.43
CA GLY A 272 4.17 -3.71 -9.40
C GLY A 272 3.87 -4.66 -10.55
N ASN A 273 3.35 -5.85 -10.24
CA ASN A 273 2.93 -6.84 -11.23
C ASN A 273 1.80 -6.30 -12.10
N LEU A 274 0.80 -5.65 -11.48
CA LEU A 274 -0.33 -5.07 -12.19
C LEU A 274 0.12 -3.97 -13.16
N VAL A 275 0.96 -3.02 -12.75
CA VAL A 275 1.42 -1.94 -13.64
C VAL A 275 2.41 -2.41 -14.70
N ALA A 276 3.24 -3.40 -14.40
CA ALA A 276 4.20 -3.95 -15.34
C ALA A 276 3.57 -4.96 -16.32
N ALA A 277 2.31 -5.35 -16.12
CA ALA A 277 1.61 -6.30 -16.98
C ALA A 277 1.58 -5.82 -18.44
N THR A 278 1.77 -6.75 -19.38
CA THR A 278 1.70 -6.46 -20.82
C THR A 278 0.28 -6.11 -21.27
N SER A 279 -0.73 -6.69 -20.61
CA SER A 279 -2.14 -6.41 -20.86
C SER A 279 -2.57 -5.05 -20.30
N ALA A 280 -3.09 -4.19 -21.19
CA ALA A 280 -3.67 -2.91 -20.78
C ALA A 280 -4.83 -3.07 -19.79
N ALA A 281 -5.64 -4.13 -19.95
CA ALA A 281 -6.78 -4.40 -19.07
C ALA A 281 -6.32 -4.76 -17.64
N VAL A 282 -5.18 -5.45 -17.49
CA VAL A 282 -4.58 -5.75 -16.17
C VAL A 282 -3.98 -4.49 -15.58
N ARG A 283 -3.25 -3.68 -16.37
CA ARG A 283 -2.74 -2.40 -15.86
C ARG A 283 -3.85 -1.47 -15.36
N GLN A 284 -4.99 -1.48 -16.02
CA GLN A 284 -6.16 -0.66 -15.64
C GLN A 284 -6.86 -1.14 -14.37
N SER A 285 -6.63 -2.37 -13.90
CA SER A 285 -7.26 -2.87 -12.68
C SER A 285 -6.60 -2.36 -11.41
N VAL A 286 -5.38 -1.80 -11.49
CA VAL A 286 -4.60 -1.37 -10.31
C VAL A 286 -5.31 -0.32 -9.45
N ASP A 287 -6.13 0.54 -10.09
CA ASP A 287 -6.89 1.61 -9.43
C ASP A 287 -8.41 1.44 -9.65
N HIS A 288 -8.88 0.19 -9.67
CA HIS A 288 -10.31 -0.08 -9.73
C HIS A 288 -11.04 0.56 -8.53
N GLY A 289 -12.30 0.94 -8.72
CA GLY A 289 -13.04 1.71 -7.73
C GLY A 289 -12.78 3.22 -7.76
N SER A 290 -11.69 3.70 -8.38
CA SER A 290 -11.36 5.14 -8.37
C SER A 290 -12.38 6.06 -9.08
N ILE A 291 -13.20 5.54 -10.01
CA ILE A 291 -14.35 6.28 -10.58
C ILE A 291 -15.41 6.50 -9.49
N PHE A 292 -15.70 5.47 -8.70
CA PHE A 292 -16.68 5.51 -7.62
C PHE A 292 -16.25 6.44 -6.49
N VAL A 293 -14.98 6.34 -6.05
CA VAL A 293 -14.39 7.24 -5.05
C VAL A 293 -14.51 8.70 -5.48
N ARG A 294 -14.07 9.03 -6.70
CA ARG A 294 -14.15 10.40 -7.22
C ARG A 294 -15.58 10.89 -7.38
N ALA A 295 -16.51 10.03 -7.80
CA ALA A 295 -17.92 10.37 -7.87
C ALA A 295 -18.47 10.73 -6.49
N LEU A 296 -18.23 9.91 -5.46
CA LEU A 296 -18.65 10.19 -4.10
C LEU A 296 -18.04 11.48 -3.54
N LYS A 297 -16.76 11.77 -3.83
CA LYS A 297 -16.13 13.05 -3.42
C LYS A 297 -16.83 14.29 -4.00
N THR A 298 -17.56 14.18 -5.10
CA THR A 298 -18.37 15.30 -5.63
C THR A 298 -19.71 15.47 -4.94
N LEU A 299 -20.19 14.44 -4.25
CA LEU A 299 -21.52 14.39 -3.62
C LEU A 299 -21.45 14.52 -2.10
N LEU A 300 -20.28 14.26 -1.52
CA LEU A 300 -20.06 14.19 -0.08
C LEU A 300 -19.20 15.35 0.43
N PRO A 301 -19.33 15.70 1.72
CA PRO A 301 -18.40 16.62 2.38
C PRO A 301 -16.94 16.17 2.29
N ALA A 302 -16.02 17.14 2.25
CA ALA A 302 -14.58 16.89 2.11
C ALA A 302 -13.92 16.18 3.32
N ASN A 303 -14.62 16.03 4.44
CA ASN A 303 -14.12 15.36 5.64
C ASN A 303 -14.43 13.86 5.69
N VAL A 304 -15.12 13.31 4.67
CA VAL A 304 -15.32 11.85 4.57
C VAL A 304 -13.97 11.20 4.22
N PRO A 305 -13.48 10.22 5.01
CA PRO A 305 -12.19 9.60 4.76
C PRO A 305 -12.15 8.84 3.42
N GLU A 306 -11.07 9.00 2.65
CA GLU A 306 -10.94 8.36 1.33
C GLU A 306 -10.79 6.83 1.46
N SER A 307 -10.20 6.34 2.55
CA SER A 307 -10.15 4.93 2.91
C SER A 307 -11.54 4.28 2.92
N THR A 308 -12.53 4.99 3.48
CA THR A 308 -13.92 4.55 3.57
C THR A 308 -14.57 4.53 2.18
N LEU A 309 -14.33 5.58 1.37
CA LEU A 309 -14.84 5.63 0.00
C LEU A 309 -14.26 4.50 -0.87
N LEU A 310 -12.97 4.19 -0.68
CA LEU A 310 -12.31 3.11 -1.41
C LEU A 310 -12.84 1.74 -0.98
N ALA A 311 -13.04 1.51 0.32
CA ALA A 311 -13.69 0.31 0.83
C ALA A 311 -15.09 0.12 0.24
N GLU A 312 -15.92 1.17 0.26
CA GLU A 312 -17.25 1.16 -0.35
C GLU A 312 -17.24 0.87 -1.84
N SER A 313 -16.25 1.39 -2.56
CA SER A 313 -16.12 1.10 -3.99
C SER A 313 -15.94 -0.39 -4.28
N MET A 314 -15.22 -1.12 -3.40
CA MET A 314 -15.02 -2.56 -3.53
C MET A 314 -16.30 -3.32 -3.15
N ARG A 315 -16.98 -2.93 -2.06
CA ARG A 315 -18.28 -3.50 -1.67
C ARG A 315 -19.32 -3.38 -2.78
N PHE A 316 -19.42 -2.19 -3.38
CA PHE A 316 -20.32 -1.90 -4.49
C PHE A 316 -19.94 -2.70 -5.75
N ALA A 317 -18.66 -2.69 -6.14
CA ALA A 317 -18.19 -3.40 -7.32
C ALA A 317 -18.40 -4.91 -7.22
N SER A 318 -18.17 -5.52 -6.05
CA SER A 318 -18.40 -6.94 -5.80
C SER A 318 -19.88 -7.33 -5.96
N ARG A 319 -20.80 -6.54 -5.39
CA ARG A 319 -22.25 -6.75 -5.54
C ARG A 319 -22.70 -6.66 -7.00
N LEU A 320 -22.21 -5.64 -7.72
CA LEU A 320 -22.52 -5.45 -9.12
C LEU A 320 -21.97 -6.58 -10.01
N ALA A 321 -20.76 -7.07 -9.70
CA ALA A 321 -20.16 -8.20 -10.40
C ALA A 321 -20.91 -9.52 -10.15
N ALA A 322 -21.34 -9.75 -8.92
CA ALA A 322 -22.13 -10.94 -8.57
C ALA A 322 -23.48 -10.95 -9.28
N ALA A 323 -24.14 -9.80 -9.41
CA ALA A 323 -25.39 -9.68 -10.16
C ALA A 323 -25.22 -9.92 -11.66
N GLN A 324 -24.03 -9.65 -12.22
CA GLN A 324 -23.67 -10.05 -13.58
C GLN A 324 -23.36 -11.56 -13.72
N SER A 325 -23.44 -12.35 -12.65
CA SER A 325 -23.04 -13.76 -12.59
C SER A 325 -21.56 -13.99 -12.94
N ASP A 326 -20.75 -12.94 -12.80
CA ASP A 326 -19.32 -12.94 -13.15
C ASP A 326 -18.41 -13.07 -11.90
N PHE A 327 -18.99 -13.07 -10.69
CA PHE A 327 -18.29 -13.16 -9.42
C PHE A 327 -19.11 -13.99 -8.43
N ALA A 328 -18.45 -14.91 -7.71
CA ALA A 328 -19.14 -15.83 -6.81
C ALA A 328 -19.69 -15.08 -5.58
N ILE A 329 -20.83 -15.52 -5.06
CA ILE A 329 -21.41 -14.94 -3.85
C ILE A 329 -20.49 -15.18 -2.65
N ASP A 330 -19.86 -16.35 -2.55
CA ASP A 330 -18.88 -16.64 -1.50
C ASP A 330 -17.67 -15.69 -1.56
N ASP A 331 -17.17 -15.40 -2.77
CA ASP A 331 -16.08 -14.42 -2.95
C ASP A 331 -16.51 -12.99 -2.58
N LEU A 332 -17.76 -12.61 -2.88
CA LEU A 332 -18.32 -11.33 -2.44
C LEU A 332 -18.34 -11.22 -0.92
N LEU A 333 -18.85 -12.25 -0.24
CA LEU A 333 -18.90 -12.29 1.22
C LEU A 333 -17.48 -12.24 1.81
N ALA A 334 -16.53 -12.95 1.22
CA ALA A 334 -15.12 -12.88 1.62
C ALA A 334 -14.55 -11.45 1.47
N VAL A 335 -14.93 -10.69 0.43
CA VAL A 335 -14.52 -9.28 0.31
C VAL A 335 -15.11 -8.43 1.43
N ASP A 336 -16.39 -8.59 1.74
CA ASP A 336 -17.04 -7.84 2.83
C ASP A 336 -16.40 -8.17 4.19
N GLU A 337 -16.20 -9.45 4.49
CA GLU A 337 -15.58 -9.92 5.73
C GLU A 337 -14.12 -9.45 5.84
N LEU A 338 -13.33 -9.45 4.76
CA LEU A 338 -11.95 -8.97 4.80
C LEU A 338 -11.87 -7.47 5.10
N LEU A 339 -12.77 -6.67 4.50
CA LEU A 339 -12.85 -5.24 4.78
C LEU A 339 -13.22 -4.98 6.24
N GLU A 340 -14.14 -5.78 6.80
CA GLU A 340 -14.50 -5.72 8.23
C GLU A 340 -13.33 -6.14 9.13
N LYS A 341 -12.65 -7.26 8.83
CA LYS A 341 -11.45 -7.71 9.57
C LYS A 341 -10.34 -6.67 9.60
N LEU A 342 -10.22 -5.84 8.56
CA LEU A 342 -9.25 -4.74 8.49
C LEU A 342 -9.78 -3.41 9.08
N GLU A 343 -10.92 -3.45 9.75
CA GLU A 343 -11.60 -2.33 10.40
C GLU A 343 -11.97 -1.18 9.45
N LEU A 344 -12.20 -1.47 8.17
CA LEU A 344 -12.63 -0.46 7.20
C LEU A 344 -14.13 -0.21 7.35
N PRO A 345 -14.54 0.98 7.81
CA PRO A 345 -15.93 1.24 8.16
C PRO A 345 -16.84 1.20 6.93
N LEU A 346 -18.14 1.02 7.19
CA LEU A 346 -19.18 1.32 6.23
C LEU A 346 -19.39 2.83 6.17
N LEU A 347 -19.58 3.37 4.96
CA LEU A 347 -19.94 4.78 4.81
C LEU A 347 -21.29 5.07 5.47
N GLN A 348 -21.41 6.20 6.15
CA GLN A 348 -22.67 6.68 6.70
C GLN A 348 -23.01 8.00 6.02
N ALA A 349 -23.77 7.95 4.93
CA ALA A 349 -24.09 9.12 4.14
C ALA A 349 -25.35 8.95 3.29
N THR A 350 -26.20 9.97 3.29
CA THR A 350 -27.38 10.02 2.42
C THR A 350 -27.00 10.59 1.06
N VAL A 351 -27.03 9.75 0.03
CA VAL A 351 -26.76 10.13 -1.37
C VAL A 351 -27.98 9.83 -2.23
N ASP A 352 -28.37 10.76 -3.10
CA ASP A 352 -29.44 10.54 -4.07
C ASP A 352 -28.99 9.58 -5.19
N PRO A 353 -29.76 8.52 -5.52
CA PRO A 353 -29.36 7.54 -6.52
C PRO A 353 -29.12 8.13 -7.92
N ASP A 354 -29.97 9.05 -8.36
CA ASP A 354 -29.85 9.64 -9.71
C ASP A 354 -28.62 10.56 -9.78
N GLN A 355 -28.32 11.30 -8.71
CA GLN A 355 -27.08 12.07 -8.60
C GLN A 355 -25.83 11.18 -8.59
N MET A 356 -25.88 10.03 -7.92
CA MET A 356 -24.76 9.08 -7.91
C MET A 356 -24.49 8.49 -9.30
N ILE A 357 -25.53 8.08 -10.03
CA ILE A 357 -25.38 7.60 -11.42
C ILE A 357 -24.83 8.72 -12.31
N ALA A 358 -25.34 9.94 -12.18
CA ALA A 358 -24.86 11.09 -12.95
C ALA A 358 -23.38 11.39 -12.66
N ALA A 359 -22.96 11.36 -11.40
CA ALA A 359 -21.58 11.56 -11.00
C ALA A 359 -20.66 10.44 -11.52
N LEU A 360 -21.06 9.17 -11.41
CA LEU A 360 -20.32 8.04 -11.96
C LEU A 360 -20.08 8.20 -13.48
N LYS A 361 -21.15 8.52 -14.22
CA LYS A 361 -21.06 8.76 -15.67
C LYS A 361 -20.16 9.95 -15.98
N ALA A 362 -20.35 11.09 -15.29
CA ALA A 362 -19.55 12.29 -15.49
C ALA A 362 -18.04 12.01 -15.30
N ILE A 363 -17.64 11.43 -14.17
CA ILE A 363 -16.24 11.08 -13.87
C ILE A 363 -15.67 10.09 -14.89
N SER A 364 -16.45 9.09 -15.30
CA SER A 364 -16.01 8.12 -16.32
C SER A 364 -15.76 8.80 -17.67
N PHE A 365 -16.66 9.68 -18.11
CA PHE A 365 -16.57 10.35 -19.41
C PHE A 365 -15.49 11.43 -19.51
N GLU A 366 -14.93 11.87 -18.38
CA GLU A 366 -13.72 12.69 -18.39
C GLU A 366 -12.47 11.93 -18.86
N ARG A 367 -12.48 10.60 -18.80
CA ARG A 367 -11.29 9.74 -19.01
C ARG A 367 -11.43 8.77 -20.16
N SER A 368 -12.66 8.49 -20.57
CA SER A 368 -12.99 7.48 -21.57
C SER A 368 -14.27 7.87 -22.29
N SER A 369 -14.37 7.60 -23.59
CA SER A 369 -15.64 7.73 -24.34
C SER A 369 -16.64 6.61 -24.04
N ARG A 370 -16.25 5.64 -23.21
CA ARG A 370 -17.04 4.49 -22.80
C ARG A 370 -17.20 4.50 -21.29
N PHE A 371 -18.42 4.27 -20.82
CA PHE A 371 -18.70 4.01 -19.42
C PHE A 371 -18.30 2.56 -19.08
N LEU A 372 -17.20 2.40 -18.35
CA LEU A 372 -16.72 1.10 -17.88
C LEU A 372 -16.35 1.21 -16.41
N LEU A 373 -16.71 0.18 -15.63
CA LEU A 373 -16.36 0.07 -14.22
C LEU A 373 -15.43 -1.13 -14.01
N GLY A 374 -14.48 -1.01 -13.08
CA GLY A 374 -13.62 -2.13 -12.69
C GLY A 374 -14.37 -3.07 -11.77
N LEU A 375 -14.75 -4.24 -12.29
CA LEU A 375 -15.53 -5.26 -11.57
C LEU A 375 -14.68 -6.52 -11.35
N PRO A 376 -14.70 -7.13 -10.15
CA PRO A 376 -14.07 -8.42 -9.93
C PRO A 376 -14.73 -9.51 -10.80
N ARG A 377 -13.91 -10.46 -11.26
CA ARG A 377 -14.32 -11.64 -12.04
C ARG A 377 -13.99 -12.97 -11.35
N SER A 378 -13.29 -12.86 -10.23
CA SER A 378 -12.82 -13.87 -9.28
C SER A 378 -11.89 -13.11 -8.32
N LEU A 379 -11.58 -13.68 -7.16
CA LEU A 379 -10.49 -13.16 -6.33
C LEU A 379 -9.19 -13.12 -7.15
N GLY A 380 -8.48 -12.00 -7.09
CA GLY A 380 -7.25 -11.79 -7.87
C GLY A 380 -7.45 -11.43 -9.35
N ARG A 381 -8.66 -11.06 -9.78
CA ARG A 381 -8.89 -10.66 -11.16
C ARG A 381 -10.01 -9.64 -11.27
N VAL A 382 -9.63 -8.38 -11.47
CA VAL A 382 -10.56 -7.28 -11.78
C VAL A 382 -10.46 -6.89 -13.25
N ARG A 383 -11.59 -6.61 -13.90
CA ARG A 383 -11.64 -6.16 -15.29
C ARG A 383 -12.59 -4.99 -15.47
N LEU A 384 -12.25 -4.10 -16.40
CA LEU A 384 -13.20 -3.09 -16.87
C LEU A 384 -14.34 -3.77 -17.63
N ALA A 385 -15.57 -3.55 -17.17
CA ALA A 385 -16.78 -4.13 -17.73
C ALA A 385 -17.82 -3.04 -18.00
N ASN A 386 -18.68 -3.28 -18.99
CA ASN A 386 -19.89 -2.50 -19.17
C ASN A 386 -20.93 -2.95 -18.15
N VAL A 387 -21.79 -2.02 -17.74
CA VAL A 387 -22.89 -2.29 -16.82
C VAL A 387 -24.16 -1.83 -17.49
N ASP A 388 -25.15 -2.72 -17.55
CA ASP A 388 -26.48 -2.38 -18.05
C ASP A 388 -27.10 -1.24 -17.22
N GLU A 389 -27.84 -0.35 -17.86
CA GLU A 389 -28.36 0.86 -17.21
C GLU A 389 -29.39 0.53 -16.12
N ASP A 390 -30.24 -0.46 -16.34
CA ASP A 390 -31.25 -0.87 -15.36
C ASP A 390 -30.56 -1.55 -14.17
N LEU A 391 -29.57 -2.41 -14.44
CA LEU A 391 -28.78 -3.05 -13.39
C LEU A 391 -27.99 -2.02 -12.55
N LEU A 392 -27.37 -1.04 -13.21
CA LEU A 392 -26.67 0.04 -12.51
C LEU A 392 -27.63 0.81 -11.60
N LYS A 393 -28.82 1.14 -12.12
CA LYS A 393 -29.83 1.89 -11.37
C LYS A 393 -30.33 1.12 -10.15
N GLU A 394 -30.60 -0.17 -10.32
CA GLU A 394 -31.00 -1.06 -9.23
C GLU A 394 -29.96 -1.09 -8.12
N HIS A 395 -28.69 -1.36 -8.46
CA HIS A 395 -27.62 -1.49 -7.48
C HIS A 395 -27.23 -0.17 -6.82
N VAL A 396 -27.24 0.95 -7.55
CA VAL A 396 -27.02 2.27 -6.93
C VAL A 396 -28.16 2.60 -5.97
N SER A 397 -29.41 2.33 -6.35
CA SER A 397 -30.57 2.57 -5.48
C SER A 397 -30.50 1.73 -4.20
N ALA A 398 -30.14 0.45 -4.33
CA ALA A 398 -29.95 -0.44 -3.20
C ALA A 398 -28.80 0.03 -2.28
N TRP A 399 -27.66 0.43 -2.85
CA TRP A 399 -26.54 0.96 -2.09
C TRP A 399 -26.93 2.24 -1.34
N CYS A 400 -27.56 3.22 -2.01
CA CYS A 400 -28.04 4.44 -1.37
C CYS A 400 -29.07 4.20 -0.25
N ALA A 401 -29.91 3.16 -0.39
CA ALA A 401 -30.88 2.81 0.66
C ALA A 401 -30.21 2.25 1.92
N VAL A 402 -29.17 1.42 1.77
CA VAL A 402 -28.42 0.82 2.89
C VAL A 402 -27.60 1.86 3.66
N HIS A 403 -27.09 2.89 2.99
CA HIS A 403 -26.16 3.87 3.57
C HIS A 403 -26.85 5.14 4.10
N ARG A 404 -28.18 5.21 3.97
CA ARG A 404 -28.98 6.33 4.44
C ARG A 404 -28.83 6.47 5.95
N VAL A 405 -28.46 7.67 6.39
CA VAL A 405 -28.47 8.03 7.81
C VAL A 405 -29.92 8.33 8.20
N GLU A 406 -30.45 7.64 9.21
CA GLU A 406 -31.74 7.99 9.81
C GLU A 406 -31.60 9.35 10.53
N GLU A 407 -32.48 10.30 10.21
CA GLU A 407 -32.49 11.64 10.82
C GLU A 407 -32.93 11.66 12.28
#